data_AF-A0A327VKT0-F1
#
_entry.id   AF-A0A327VKT0-F1
#
_cell.length_a   1.000
_cell.length_b   1.000
_cell.length_c   1.000
_cell.angle_alpha   90.00
_cell.angle_beta   90.00
_cell.angle_gamma   90.00
#
_symmetry.space_group_name_H-M   'P 1'
#
loop_
_entity.id
_entity.type
_entity.pdbx_description
1 polymer ?
#
loop_
_entity_poly.entity_id
_entity_poly.type
_entity_poly.pdbx_seq_one_letter_code
_entity_poly.pdbx_strand_id
1 'polypeptide(L)'
;MWSNLYGYYEIRNDAEYTKSHPTENIVRMLLETGVLLQKSPLIFENRSPFPWLNISVVYARDGGFAVGPKSTSESSTLLSVVTSKRYHQDVYLPVLTDIAKQLGWQLILEEDDEDNEQVVLYAP
;
A
#
# COMPACT_ATOMS: atom_id res chain seq x y z
N MET A 1 11.58 -9.16 -5.69
CA MET A 1 12.61 -8.73 -6.67
C MET A 1 13.13 -7.40 -6.16
N TRP A 2 14.32 -7.40 -5.57
CA TRP A 2 14.88 -6.23 -4.88
C TRP A 2 15.43 -5.21 -5.87
N SER A 3 15.17 -3.92 -5.62
CA SER A 3 15.62 -2.82 -6.48
C SER A 3 16.23 -1.72 -5.64
N ASN A 4 17.45 -1.30 -5.99
CA ASN A 4 18.11 -0.14 -5.39
C ASN A 4 17.39 1.19 -5.71
N LEU A 5 16.37 1.15 -6.56
CA LEU A 5 15.62 2.33 -7.01
C LEU A 5 14.24 2.47 -6.35
N TYR A 6 13.74 1.42 -5.70
CA TYR A 6 12.36 1.37 -5.20
C TYR A 6 12.28 0.92 -3.75
N GLY A 7 11.37 1.54 -3.00
CA GLY A 7 10.94 1.06 -1.69
C GLY A 7 9.64 0.30 -1.83
N TYR A 8 9.51 -0.82 -1.11
CA TYR A 8 8.35 -1.70 -1.14
C TYR A 8 7.70 -1.72 0.23
N TYR A 9 6.42 -1.37 0.29
CA TYR A 9 5.66 -1.34 1.53
C TYR A 9 4.35 -2.10 1.37
N GLU A 10 3.89 -2.66 2.47
CA GLU A 10 2.58 -3.26 2.60
C GLU A 10 1.76 -2.51 3.65
N ILE A 11 0.49 -2.25 3.33
CA ILE A 11 -0.51 -1.86 4.34
C ILE A 11 -1.52 -2.99 4.42
N ARG A 12 -1.50 -3.74 5.52
CA ARG A 12 -2.32 -4.94 5.74
C ARG A 12 -2.67 -5.10 7.21
N ASN A 13 -3.73 -5.84 7.53
CA ASN A 13 -4.10 -6.03 8.94
C ASN A 13 -3.09 -6.89 9.72
N ASP A 14 -2.63 -7.96 9.09
CA ASP A 14 -1.73 -8.97 9.63
C ASP A 14 -1.09 -9.76 8.48
N ALA A 15 -0.10 -10.59 8.79
CA ALA A 15 0.65 -11.38 7.80
C ALA A 15 -0.18 -12.49 7.12
N GLU A 16 -1.29 -12.90 7.71
CA GLU A 16 -2.20 -13.92 7.18
C GLU A 16 -3.37 -13.31 6.39
N TYR A 17 -3.46 -11.98 6.31
CA TYR A 17 -4.51 -11.22 5.65
C TYR A 17 -5.92 -11.50 6.20
N THR A 18 -6.05 -11.68 7.53
CA THR A 18 -7.31 -12.17 8.12
C THR A 18 -8.48 -11.18 8.05
N LYS A 19 -8.19 -9.87 8.01
CA LYS A 19 -9.22 -8.83 7.90
C LYS A 19 -9.21 -8.18 6.52
N SER A 20 -10.41 -7.96 6.00
CA SER A 20 -10.65 -7.26 4.75
C SER A 20 -11.55 -6.05 4.96
N HIS A 21 -11.41 -5.06 4.07
CA HIS A 21 -12.33 -3.93 3.94
C HIS A 21 -13.00 -3.99 2.58
N PRO A 22 -14.25 -3.49 2.44
CA PRO A 22 -14.86 -3.35 1.13
C PRO A 22 -13.98 -2.52 0.19
N THR A 23 -13.68 -3.04 -0.99
CA THR A 23 -12.72 -2.43 -1.94
C THR A 23 -13.12 -1.01 -2.30
N GLU A 24 -14.42 -0.75 -2.48
CA GLU A 24 -14.96 0.58 -2.76
C GLU A 24 -14.66 1.58 -1.64
N ASN A 25 -14.72 1.16 -0.37
CA ASN A 25 -14.39 2.02 0.75
C ASN A 25 -12.92 2.41 0.74
N ILE A 26 -12.02 1.47 0.42
CA ILE A 26 -10.59 1.74 0.30
C ILE A 26 -10.33 2.70 -0.86
N VAL A 27 -10.93 2.46 -2.02
CA VAL A 27 -10.83 3.32 -3.21
C VAL A 27 -11.28 4.75 -2.88
N ARG A 28 -12.44 4.91 -2.24
CA ARG A 28 -12.95 6.22 -1.83
C ARG A 28 -11.99 6.93 -0.88
N MET A 29 -11.51 6.23 0.16
CA MET A 29 -10.56 6.78 1.12
C MET A 29 -9.25 7.24 0.43
N LEU A 30 -8.70 6.42 -0.48
CA LEU A 30 -7.47 6.78 -1.20
C LEU A 30 -7.67 8.04 -2.06
N LEU A 31 -8.83 8.22 -2.68
CA LEU A 31 -9.16 9.44 -3.43
C LEU A 31 -9.32 10.67 -2.53
N GLU A 32 -9.86 10.50 -1.32
CA GLU A 32 -10.07 11.56 -0.34
C GLU A 32 -8.75 12.10 0.25
N THR A 33 -7.65 11.35 0.16
CA THR A 33 -6.31 11.84 0.58
C THR A 33 -5.86 13.10 -0.14
N GLY A 34 -6.40 13.38 -1.33
CA GLY A 34 -6.05 14.55 -2.15
C GLY A 34 -4.66 14.50 -2.79
N VAL A 35 -3.79 13.57 -2.38
CA VAL A 35 -2.43 13.38 -2.90
C VAL A 35 -2.34 12.29 -3.96
N LEU A 36 -3.40 11.49 -4.13
CA LEU A 36 -3.46 10.37 -5.08
C LEU A 36 -4.37 10.66 -6.27
N LEU A 37 -4.02 10.08 -7.41
CA LEU A 37 -4.78 10.02 -8.65
C LEU A 37 -5.01 8.55 -9.01
N GLN A 38 -6.26 8.19 -9.26
CA GLN A 38 -6.59 6.86 -9.75
C GLN A 38 -6.19 6.72 -11.22
N LYS A 39 -5.35 5.72 -11.53
CA LYS A 39 -4.90 5.39 -12.90
C LYS A 39 -5.70 4.25 -13.50
N SER A 40 -6.13 3.31 -12.65
CA SER A 40 -7.02 2.20 -13.01
C SER A 40 -7.94 1.90 -11.81
N PRO A 41 -8.97 1.04 -11.94
CA PRO A 41 -9.90 0.76 -10.86
C PRO A 41 -9.25 0.44 -9.50
N LEU A 42 -8.09 -0.22 -9.50
CA LEU A 42 -7.38 -0.66 -8.30
C LEU A 42 -5.95 -0.11 -8.19
N ILE A 43 -5.53 0.78 -9.10
CA ILE A 43 -4.17 1.33 -9.12
C ILE A 43 -4.23 2.84 -8.98
N PHE A 44 -3.46 3.35 -8.03
CA PHE A 44 -3.34 4.76 -7.70
C PHE A 44 -1.88 5.19 -7.83
N GLU A 45 -1.67 6.41 -8.30
CA GLU A 45 -0.37 7.05 -8.31
C GLU A 45 -0.44 8.40 -7.62
N ASN A 46 0.71 8.98 -7.31
CA ASN A 46 0.80 10.33 -6.80
C ASN A 46 0.23 11.38 -7.78
N ARG A 47 -0.31 12.47 -7.23
CA ARG A 47 -0.50 13.74 -7.92
C ARG A 47 0.78 14.57 -7.83
N SER A 48 1.15 15.23 -8.92
CA SER A 48 2.22 16.24 -8.88
C SER A 48 1.83 17.38 -7.91
N PRO A 49 2.76 17.91 -7.08
CA PRO A 49 4.21 17.69 -7.09
C PRO A 49 4.70 16.57 -6.14
N PHE A 50 3.82 15.75 -5.57
CA PHE A 50 4.23 14.69 -4.65
C PHE A 50 5.17 13.70 -5.36
N PRO A 51 6.21 13.16 -4.70
CA PRO A 51 7.12 12.19 -5.29
C PRO A 51 6.42 10.95 -5.86
N TRP A 52 7.06 10.30 -6.83
CA TRP A 52 6.45 9.13 -7.46
C TRP A 52 6.17 8.03 -6.44
N LEU A 53 4.93 7.55 -6.44
CA LEU A 53 4.47 6.38 -5.71
C LEU A 53 3.39 5.68 -6.53
N ASN A 54 3.28 4.36 -6.35
CA ASN A 54 2.20 3.56 -6.90
C ASN A 54 1.58 2.71 -5.78
N ILE A 55 0.25 2.72 -5.67
CA ILE A 55 -0.51 1.88 -4.73
C ILE A 55 -1.42 0.98 -5.53
N SER A 56 -1.32 -0.32 -5.27
CA SER A 56 -2.23 -1.34 -5.80
C SER A 56 -3.12 -1.86 -4.67
N VAL A 57 -4.44 -1.81 -4.89
CA VAL A 57 -5.44 -2.38 -3.98
C VAL A 57 -5.61 -3.86 -4.32
N VAL A 58 -5.30 -4.73 -3.35
CA VAL A 58 -5.17 -6.16 -3.58
C VAL A 58 -6.03 -6.94 -2.59
N TYR A 59 -6.66 -7.99 -3.11
CA TYR A 59 -7.18 -9.07 -2.29
C TYR A 59 -6.18 -10.23 -2.29
N ALA A 60 -5.49 -10.35 -1.18
CA ALA A 60 -4.61 -11.47 -0.86
C ALA A 60 -5.33 -12.42 0.10
N ARG A 61 -5.15 -13.73 -0.11
CA ARG A 61 -5.67 -14.79 0.74
C ARG A 61 -4.66 -15.93 0.76
N ASP A 62 -4.46 -16.54 1.92
CA ASP A 62 -3.63 -17.75 2.08
C ASP A 62 -2.20 -17.58 1.52
N GLY A 63 -1.61 -16.37 1.68
CA GLY A 63 -0.26 -16.05 1.21
C GLY A 63 -0.10 -15.80 -0.29
N GLY A 64 -1.19 -15.85 -1.09
CA GLY A 64 -1.19 -15.54 -2.52
C GLY A 64 -1.91 -14.24 -2.86
N PHE A 65 -1.50 -13.59 -3.96
CA PHE A 65 -2.17 -12.39 -4.51
C PHE A 65 -2.82 -12.71 -5.88
N ALA A 66 -4.00 -12.14 -6.15
CA ALA A 66 -4.61 -12.17 -7.47
C ALA A 66 -4.83 -10.74 -7.98
N VAL A 67 -4.14 -10.38 -9.08
CA VAL A 67 -4.37 -9.13 -9.81
C VAL A 67 -4.93 -9.51 -11.18
N GLY A 68 -6.23 -9.35 -11.38
CA GLY A 68 -6.87 -9.69 -12.67
C GLY A 68 -8.18 -8.93 -12.90
N PRO A 69 -8.69 -8.87 -14.13
CA PRO A 69 -9.94 -8.15 -14.45
C PRO A 69 -11.19 -8.76 -13.79
N LYS A 70 -11.07 -9.95 -13.17
CA LYS A 70 -12.09 -10.58 -12.31
C LYS A 70 -11.87 -10.37 -10.81
N SER A 71 -10.81 -9.67 -10.40
CA SER A 71 -10.50 -9.39 -8.99
C SER A 71 -11.02 -8.01 -8.55
N THR A 72 -12.19 -7.60 -9.02
CA THR A 72 -13.07 -6.75 -8.21
C THR A 72 -13.64 -7.61 -7.10
N SER A 73 -12.78 -8.12 -6.23
CA SER A 73 -13.20 -8.69 -4.98
C SER A 73 -13.98 -7.59 -4.25
N GLU A 74 -15.16 -7.92 -3.75
CA GLU A 74 -15.97 -7.00 -2.96
C GLU A 74 -15.19 -6.45 -1.77
N SER A 75 -14.16 -7.19 -1.32
CA SER A 75 -13.24 -6.79 -0.27
C SER A 75 -11.77 -6.88 -0.70
N SER A 76 -10.90 -6.15 -0.01
CA SER A 76 -9.45 -6.12 -0.19
C SER A 76 -8.77 -6.23 1.17
N THR A 77 -7.60 -6.85 1.21
CA THR A 77 -6.87 -7.21 2.44
C THR A 77 -5.48 -6.59 2.51
N LEU A 78 -5.00 -6.02 1.39
CA LEU A 78 -3.65 -5.49 1.24
C LEU A 78 -3.66 -4.25 0.33
N LEU A 79 -2.86 -3.26 0.70
CA LEU A 79 -2.32 -2.27 -0.23
C LEU A 79 -0.85 -2.56 -0.44
N SER A 80 -0.48 -2.89 -1.68
CA SER A 80 0.93 -2.98 -2.08
C SER A 80 1.38 -1.62 -2.58
N VAL A 81 2.46 -1.09 -2.01
CA VAL A 81 2.95 0.26 -2.27
C VAL A 81 4.38 0.19 -2.78
N VAL A 82 4.63 0.87 -3.90
CA VAL A 82 5.96 1.05 -4.46
C VAL A 82 6.29 2.53 -4.48
N THR A 83 7.44 2.91 -3.92
CA THR A 83 7.92 4.30 -3.92
C THR A 83 9.29 4.39 -4.59
N SER A 84 9.74 5.59 -4.91
CA SER A 84 11.10 5.81 -5.40
C SER A 84 12.08 6.03 -4.24
N LYS A 85 13.19 5.27 -4.21
CA LYS A 85 14.33 5.52 -3.30
C LYS A 85 15.13 6.79 -3.66
N ARG A 86 14.76 7.53 -4.71
CA ARG A 86 15.36 8.85 -5.01
C ARG A 86 15.02 9.91 -3.96
N TYR A 87 13.93 9.71 -3.23
CA TYR A 87 13.49 10.57 -2.15
C TYR A 87 13.62 9.83 -0.83
N HIS A 88 13.85 10.58 0.25
CA HIS A 88 13.89 10.01 1.58
C HIS A 88 12.51 9.44 1.96
N GLN A 89 12.54 8.34 2.72
CA GLN A 89 11.35 7.60 3.16
C GLN A 89 10.38 8.48 3.97
N ASP A 90 10.91 9.44 4.72
CA ASP A 90 10.16 10.43 5.51
C ASP A 90 9.14 11.26 4.70
N VAL A 91 9.32 11.38 3.38
CA VAL A 91 8.35 12.06 2.51
C VAL A 91 7.09 11.21 2.31
N TYR A 92 7.23 9.88 2.28
CA TYR A 92 6.14 8.95 2.04
C TYR A 92 5.42 8.55 3.33
N LEU A 93 6.17 8.37 4.43
CA LEU A 93 5.62 7.83 5.68
C LEU A 93 4.40 8.57 6.24
N PRO A 94 4.31 9.91 6.22
CA PRO A 94 3.13 10.59 6.73
C PRO A 94 1.84 10.17 6.00
N VAL A 95 1.89 10.08 4.66
CA VAL A 95 0.75 9.67 3.83
C VAL A 95 0.42 8.20 4.07
N LEU A 96 1.42 7.32 4.04
CA LEU A 96 1.21 5.89 4.21
C LEU A 96 0.72 5.53 5.62
N THR A 97 1.23 6.23 6.64
CA THR A 97 0.81 6.05 8.04
C THR A 97 -0.62 6.55 8.24
N ASP A 98 -1.02 7.66 7.61
CA ASP A 98 -2.39 8.15 7.69
C ASP A 98 -3.37 7.16 7.05
N ILE A 99 -3.05 6.64 5.86
CA ILE A 99 -3.81 5.57 5.20
C ILE A 99 -3.94 4.34 6.11
N ALA A 100 -2.82 3.90 6.72
CA ALA A 100 -2.82 2.75 7.61
C ALA A 100 -3.69 2.97 8.86
N LYS A 101 -3.64 4.16 9.46
CA LYS A 101 -4.49 4.57 10.59
C LYS A 101 -5.98 4.52 10.22
N GLN A 102 -6.35 5.08 9.07
CA GLN A 102 -7.74 5.10 8.60
C GLN A 102 -8.29 3.69 8.38
N LEU A 103 -7.45 2.74 7.96
CA LEU A 103 -7.82 1.34 7.77
C LEU A 103 -7.74 0.50 9.06
N GLY A 104 -7.10 1.00 10.11
CA GLY A 104 -6.76 0.19 11.30
C GLY A 104 -5.83 -0.97 10.95
N TRP A 105 -4.90 -0.75 10.02
CA TRP A 105 -3.95 -1.72 9.48
C TRP A 105 -2.51 -1.35 9.85
N GLN A 106 -1.60 -2.31 9.75
CA GLN A 106 -0.17 -2.09 9.92
C GLN A 106 0.42 -1.47 8.66
N LEU A 107 1.48 -0.67 8.81
CA LEU A 107 2.38 -0.27 7.73
C LEU A 107 3.69 -1.03 7.90
N ILE A 108 4.10 -1.74 6.85
CA ILE A 108 5.24 -2.63 6.86
C ILE A 108 6.16 -2.24 5.71
N LEU A 109 7.46 -2.16 5.96
CA LEU A 109 8.49 -2.10 4.96
C LEU A 109 8.94 -3.53 4.67
N GLU A 110 8.88 -3.96 3.41
CA GLU A 110 9.17 -5.35 3.04
C GLU A 110 10.61 -5.75 3.40
N GLU A 111 11.58 -4.85 3.20
CA GLU A 111 12.96 -4.96 3.69
C GLU A 111 13.60 -3.57 3.76
N ASP A 112 14.43 -3.35 4.77
CA ASP A 112 15.23 -2.14 4.91
C ASP A 112 16.61 -2.25 4.23
N ASP A 113 17.46 -1.23 4.39
CA ASP A 113 18.80 -1.24 3.79
C ASP A 113 19.81 -2.12 4.58
N GLU A 114 19.38 -2.76 5.67
CA GLU A 114 20.15 -3.70 6.50
C GLU A 114 19.71 -5.16 6.31
N ASP A 115 18.94 -5.44 5.25
CA ASP A 115 18.36 -6.75 4.93
C ASP A 115 17.37 -7.28 6.01
N ASN A 116 16.83 -6.40 6.86
CA ASN A 116 15.76 -6.80 7.78
C ASN A 116 14.43 -6.87 7.03
N GLU A 117 13.82 -8.04 6.95
CA GLU A 117 12.52 -8.22 6.29
C GLU A 117 11.33 -7.89 7.21
N GLN A 118 10.21 -7.46 6.61
CA GLN A 118 8.91 -7.28 7.27
C GLN A 118 8.97 -6.30 8.46
N VAL A 119 9.68 -5.18 8.29
CA VAL A 119 9.86 -4.16 9.33
C VAL A 119 8.55 -3.39 9.56
N VAL A 120 7.96 -3.54 10.74
CA VAL A 120 6.74 -2.83 11.12
C VAL A 120 7.06 -1.37 11.43
N LEU A 121 6.54 -0.45 10.61
CA LEU A 121 6.71 0.99 10.77
C LEU A 121 5.56 1.65 11.54
N TYR A 122 4.38 1.05 11.50
CA TYR A 122 3.21 1.45 12.28
C TYR A 122 2.30 0.25 12.54
N ALA A 123 1.69 0.22 13.73
CA ALA A 123 0.64 -0.70 14.11
C ALA A 123 -0.44 0.04 14.93
N PRO A 124 -1.73 -0.30 14.76
CA PRO A 124 -2.87 0.32 15.46
C PRO A 124 -2.99 -0.09 16.93
#